data_AF-A0AA51MSP0-F1
#
_entry.id   AF-A0AA51MSP0-F1
#
_cell.length_a   1.000
_cell.length_b   1.000
_cell.length_c   1.000
_cell.angle_alpha   90.00
_cell.angle_beta   90.00
_cell.angle_gamma   90.00
#
_symmetry.space_group_name_H-M   'P 1'
#
loop_
_entity.id
_entity.type
_entity.pdbx_description
1 polymer ?
#
loop_
_entity_poly.entity_id
_entity_poly.type
_entity_poly.pdbx_seq_one_letter_code
_entity_poly.pdbx_strand_id
1 'polypeptide(L)'
;MKEDIINGTYARFPNTMCALYSLEINNLQYKKLMRELNKFKKDGEKYGYNLIGLLGVMVNYPIERKYNYFCSQFVSSLLKSSGIKLINKETGLTSPRDFRECRELNLVYEGSLQDYSLKQSYIY
;
A
#
# COMPACT_ATOMS: atom_id res chain seq x y z
N MET A 1 -8.23 6.27 12.82
CA MET A 1 -9.20 6.16 11.70
C MET A 1 -9.02 4.80 11.06
N LYS A 2 -10.10 4.07 10.77
CA LYS A 2 -10.04 2.76 10.12
C LYS A 2 -10.58 2.87 8.70
N GLU A 3 -9.78 2.50 7.71
CA GLU A 3 -10.12 2.50 6.29
C GLU A 3 -10.94 1.25 5.95
N ASP A 4 -12.23 1.28 6.27
CA ASP A 4 -13.18 0.18 6.10
C ASP A 4 -14.40 0.62 5.27
N ILE A 5 -14.91 -0.28 4.43
CA ILE A 5 -15.97 -0.01 3.44
C ILE A 5 -17.36 0.02 4.09
N ILE A 6 -17.56 -0.70 5.20
CA ILE A 6 -18.88 -0.88 5.84
C ILE A 6 -19.03 0.09 7.02
N ASN A 7 -18.00 0.19 7.87
CA ASN A 7 -18.06 0.91 9.15
C ASN A 7 -16.96 1.97 9.30
N GLY A 8 -16.14 2.18 8.27
CA GLY A 8 -14.96 3.05 8.33
C GLY A 8 -15.05 4.31 7.47
N THR A 9 -13.89 4.87 7.16
CA THR A 9 -13.76 6.09 6.34
C THR A 9 -14.54 6.00 5.04
N TYR A 10 -14.50 4.86 4.33
CA TYR A 10 -15.13 4.74 3.01
C TYR A 10 -16.65 4.62 3.06
N ALA A 11 -17.24 4.21 4.19
CA ALA A 11 -18.69 4.29 4.39
C ALA A 11 -19.19 5.74 4.38
N ARG A 12 -18.37 6.69 4.87
CA ARG A 12 -18.68 8.12 4.86
C ARG A 12 -18.41 8.80 3.50
N PHE A 13 -17.65 8.14 2.63
CA PHE A 13 -17.30 8.63 1.29
C PHE A 13 -17.69 7.57 0.24
N PRO A 14 -19.00 7.35 0.00
CA PRO A 14 -19.49 6.24 -0.83
C PRO A 14 -19.00 6.32 -2.28
N ASN A 15 -18.73 7.53 -2.78
CA ASN A 15 -18.22 7.78 -4.13
C ASN A 15 -16.69 7.65 -4.23
N THR A 16 -16.02 6.98 -3.29
CA THR A 16 -14.57 6.78 -3.33
C THR A 16 -14.19 5.96 -4.55
N MET A 17 -13.34 6.53 -5.41
CA MET A 17 -12.74 5.82 -6.54
C MET A 17 -11.47 5.09 -6.11
N CYS A 18 -11.23 3.90 -6.65
CA CYS A 18 -10.02 3.14 -6.43
C CYS A 18 -9.45 2.61 -7.75
N ALA A 19 -8.16 2.28 -7.72
CA ALA A 19 -7.49 1.54 -8.76
C ALA A 19 -6.74 0.37 -8.09
N LEU A 20 -6.96 -0.84 -8.58
CA LEU A 20 -6.34 -2.07 -8.11
C LEU A 20 -5.32 -2.54 -9.12
N TYR A 21 -4.11 -2.81 -8.64
CA TYR A 21 -3.00 -3.28 -9.46
C TYR A 21 -2.53 -4.66 -9.03
N SER A 22 -2.03 -5.45 -9.97
CA SER A 22 -1.32 -6.70 -9.72
C SER A 22 0.12 -6.62 -10.21
N LEU A 23 0.99 -7.39 -9.56
CA LEU A 23 2.39 -7.57 -9.93
C LEU A 23 2.69 -9.05 -10.01
N GLU A 24 3.18 -9.51 -11.14
CA GLU A 24 3.70 -10.87 -11.26
C GLU A 24 5.08 -10.96 -10.62
N ILE A 25 5.27 -11.93 -9.74
CA ILE A 25 6.53 -12.17 -9.04
C ILE A 25 6.84 -13.66 -9.02
N ASN A 26 8.13 -14.00 -8.95
CA ASN A 26 8.52 -15.40 -8.86
C ASN A 26 8.33 -15.98 -7.45
N ASN A 27 8.38 -17.31 -7.36
CA ASN A 27 8.20 -18.05 -6.10
C ASN A 27 9.18 -17.63 -4.98
N LEU A 28 10.41 -17.26 -5.33
CA LEU A 28 11.41 -16.82 -4.35
C LEU A 28 11.03 -15.45 -3.76
N GLN A 29 10.62 -14.51 -4.62
CA GLN A 29 10.13 -13.19 -4.22
C GLN A 29 8.87 -13.32 -3.37
N TYR A 30 7.91 -14.17 -3.76
CA TYR A 30 6.69 -14.42 -2.99
C TYR A 30 7.00 -14.93 -1.57
N LYS A 31 7.88 -15.94 -1.44
CA LYS A 31 8.28 -16.47 -0.12
C LYS A 31 8.93 -15.39 0.76
N LYS A 32 9.80 -14.54 0.19
CA LYS A 32 10.42 -13.42 0.90
C LYS A 32 9.37 -12.38 1.31
N LEU A 33 8.46 -12.02 0.41
CA LEU A 33 7.37 -11.09 0.64
C LEU A 33 6.48 -11.52 1.80
N MET A 34 6.05 -12.77 1.80
CA MET A 34 5.24 -13.32 2.89
C MET A 34 5.99 -13.33 4.22
N ARG A 35 7.30 -13.64 4.21
CA ARG A 35 8.12 -13.61 5.42
C ARG A 35 8.24 -12.19 5.99
N GLU A 36 8.52 -11.19 5.16
CA GLU A 36 8.62 -9.80 5.61
C GLU A 36 7.24 -9.28 6.07
N LEU A 37 6.17 -9.56 5.33
CA LEU A 37 4.80 -9.19 5.72
C LEU A 37 4.41 -9.79 7.07
N ASN A 38 4.78 -11.05 7.34
CA ASN A 38 4.49 -11.70 8.60
C ASN A 38 5.24 -11.06 9.78
N LYS A 39 6.43 -10.49 9.58
CA LYS A 39 7.11 -9.68 10.61
C LYS A 39 6.29 -8.43 10.94
N PHE A 40 5.80 -7.73 9.92
CA PHE A 40 4.93 -6.57 10.12
C PHE A 40 3.63 -6.92 10.85
N LYS A 41 2.99 -8.04 10.50
CA LYS A 41 1.77 -8.51 11.17
C LYS A 41 2.03 -8.90 12.63
N LYS A 42 3.12 -9.63 12.91
CA LYS A 42 3.47 -10.09 14.26
C LYS A 42 3.79 -8.94 15.22
N ASP A 43 4.43 -7.89 14.71
CA ASP A 43 4.75 -6.67 15.46
C ASP A 43 3.71 -5.55 15.22
N GLY A 44 2.50 -5.89 14.76
CA GLY A 44 1.48 -4.94 14.30
C GLY A 44 1.15 -3.82 15.30
N GLU A 45 1.15 -4.12 16.60
CA GLU A 45 0.89 -3.13 17.65
C GLU A 45 2.03 -2.12 17.86
N LYS A 46 3.24 -2.42 17.35
CA LYS A 46 4.38 -1.50 17.37
C LYS A 46 4.35 -0.51 16.21
N TYR A 47 3.62 -0.82 15.13
CA TYR A 47 3.61 0.02 13.92
C TYR A 47 2.49 1.06 13.97
N GLY A 48 2.89 2.33 14.01
CA GLY A 48 1.98 3.48 13.91
C GLY A 48 1.89 4.03 12.49
N TYR A 49 0.79 4.71 12.16
CA TYR A 49 0.68 5.47 10.92
C TYR A 49 1.53 6.75 11.01
N ASN A 50 2.47 6.95 10.08
CA ASN A 50 3.38 8.10 10.12
C ASN A 50 2.77 9.37 9.53
N LEU A 51 1.84 10.00 10.25
CA LEU A 51 1.20 11.25 9.82
C LEU A 51 2.21 12.42 9.67
N ILE A 52 3.29 12.41 10.46
CA ILE A 52 4.38 13.41 10.36
C ILE A 52 5.23 13.15 9.11
N GLY A 53 5.44 11.88 8.73
CA GLY A 53 6.12 11.50 7.49
C GLY A 53 5.43 12.04 6.24
N LEU A 54 4.09 12.14 6.25
CA LEU A 54 3.32 12.76 5.16
C LEU A 54 3.66 14.24 4.96
N LEU A 55 3.95 14.99 6.03
CA LEU A 55 4.43 16.38 5.91
C LEU A 55 5.84 16.44 5.28
N GLY A 56 6.71 15.49 5.61
CA GLY A 56 8.03 15.32 4.98
C GLY A 56 7.96 15.09 3.47
N VAL A 57 7.03 14.23 3.02
CA VAL A 57 6.77 14.00 1.58
C VAL A 57 6.35 15.30 0.88
N MET A 58 5.49 16.12 1.49
CA MET A 58 5.05 17.39 0.91
C MET A 58 6.20 18.39 0.71
N VAL A 59 7.23 18.34 1.55
CA VAL A 59 8.42 19.21 1.46
C VAL A 59 9.64 18.50 0.84
N ASN A 60 9.45 17.32 0.25
CA ASN A 60 10.49 16.50 -0.37
C ASN A 60 11.68 16.17 0.55
N TYR A 61 11.42 15.97 1.84
CA TYR A 61 12.42 15.63 2.86
C TYR A 61 12.05 14.32 3.57
N PRO A 62 12.87 13.26 3.49
CA PRO A 62 12.53 11.96 4.07
C PRO A 62 12.68 12.01 5.60
N ILE A 63 11.55 12.02 6.32
CA ILE A 63 11.52 11.87 7.78
C ILE A 63 11.15 10.41 8.09
N GLU A 64 12.16 9.58 8.24
CA GLU A 64 11.97 8.19 8.66
C GLU A 64 11.91 8.09 10.19
N ARG A 65 10.83 7.50 10.69
CA ARG A 65 10.71 7.13 12.10
C ARG A 65 10.58 5.63 12.20
N LYS A 66 11.45 5.02 13.00
CA LYS A 66 11.39 3.58 13.27
C LYS A 66 9.97 3.20 13.71
N TYR A 67 9.41 2.15 13.11
CA TYR A 67 8.06 1.66 13.35
C TYR A 67 6.91 2.61 12.95
N ASN A 68 7.16 3.66 12.17
CA ASN A 68 6.10 4.51 11.66
C ASN A 68 6.21 4.60 10.13
N TYR A 69 5.20 4.07 9.45
CA TYR A 69 5.10 4.10 7.99
C TYR A 69 3.81 4.81 7.56
N PHE A 70 3.87 5.57 6.47
CA PHE A 70 2.66 5.86 5.69
C PHE A 70 2.46 4.80 4.60
N CYS A 71 1.27 4.73 4.01
CA CYS A 71 0.82 3.59 3.19
C CYS A 71 1.79 3.25 2.04
N SER A 72 2.20 4.22 1.24
CA SER A 72 3.09 4.00 0.10
C SER A 72 4.52 3.64 0.52
N GLN A 73 5.04 4.22 1.61
CA GLN A 73 6.34 3.84 2.19
C GLN A 73 6.34 2.39 2.67
N PHE A 74 5.25 1.95 3.31
CA PHE A 74 5.10 0.57 3.76
C PHE A 74 5.18 -0.40 2.58
N VAL A 75 4.36 -0.19 1.54
CA VAL A 75 4.36 -1.05 0.35
C VAL A 75 5.74 -1.05 -0.32
N SER A 76 6.35 0.12 -0.50
CA SER A 76 7.69 0.25 -1.10
C SER A 76 8.77 -0.48 -0.29
N SER A 77 8.74 -0.34 1.04
CA SER A 77 9.68 -1.01 1.96
C SER A 77 9.50 -2.53 1.95
N LEU A 78 8.26 -3.00 1.92
CA LEU A 78 7.92 -4.42 1.88
C LEU A 78 8.43 -5.06 0.58
N LEU A 79 8.17 -4.44 -0.57
CA LEU A 79 8.66 -4.90 -1.87
C LEU A 79 10.20 -4.89 -1.93
N LYS A 80 10.85 -3.78 -1.54
CA LYS A 80 12.32 -3.64 -1.54
C LYS A 80 12.99 -4.69 -0.67
N SER A 81 12.48 -4.91 0.55
CA SER A 81 13.00 -5.93 1.49
C SER A 81 12.81 -7.38 0.98
N SER A 82 11.88 -7.56 0.05
CA SER A 82 11.58 -8.86 -0.57
C SER A 82 12.39 -9.12 -1.85
N GLY A 83 13.25 -8.18 -2.24
CA GLY A 83 14.03 -8.24 -3.48
C GLY A 83 13.22 -7.86 -4.73
N ILE A 84 12.12 -7.12 -4.56
CA ILE A 84 11.30 -6.59 -5.65
C ILE A 84 11.59 -5.09 -5.76
N LYS A 85 12.31 -4.70 -6.82
CA LYS A 85 12.66 -3.30 -7.09
C LYS A 85 11.67 -2.73 -8.09
N LEU A 86 10.55 -2.21 -7.57
CA LEU A 86 9.47 -1.68 -8.41
C LEU A 86 9.59 -0.17 -8.64
N ILE A 87 9.91 0.59 -7.60
CA ILE A 87 10.02 2.06 -7.65
C ILE A 87 11.47 2.46 -7.45
N ASN A 88 12.02 3.28 -8.36
CA ASN A 88 13.38 3.80 -8.28
C ASN A 88 13.45 5.09 -7.45
N LYS A 89 13.02 5.02 -6.18
CA LYS A 89 13.06 6.13 -5.20
C LYS A 89 13.35 5.56 -3.81
N GLU A 90 13.76 6.42 -2.88
CA GLU A 90 13.79 6.04 -1.48
C GLU A 90 12.37 5.73 -0.98
N THR A 91 12.25 4.73 -0.12
CA THR A 91 10.93 4.23 0.31
C THR A 91 10.17 5.31 1.06
N GLY A 92 10.85 6.11 1.88
CA GLY A 92 10.32 7.30 2.57
C GLY A 92 9.93 8.48 1.67
N LEU A 93 10.18 8.39 0.36
CA LEU A 93 9.76 9.38 -0.65
C LEU A 93 8.80 8.77 -1.69
N THR A 94 8.43 7.50 -1.54
CA THR A 94 7.51 6.83 -2.47
C THR A 94 6.08 7.32 -2.22
N SER A 95 5.42 7.81 -3.26
CA SER A 95 4.02 8.26 -3.24
C SER A 95 3.08 7.21 -3.88
N PRO A 96 1.76 7.28 -3.63
CA PRO A 96 0.79 6.46 -4.36
C PRO A 96 0.83 6.65 -5.88
N ARG A 97 1.18 7.87 -6.34
CA ARG A 97 1.30 8.18 -7.77
C ARG A 97 2.42 7.39 -8.44
N ASP A 98 3.53 7.16 -7.73
CA ASP A 98 4.65 6.36 -8.25
C ASP A 98 4.23 4.93 -8.60
N PHE A 99 3.33 4.33 -7.81
CA PHE A 99 2.74 3.04 -8.15
C PHE A 99 1.79 3.14 -9.35
N ARG A 100 0.93 4.16 -9.39
CA ARG A 100 0.00 4.38 -10.52
C ARG A 100 0.72 4.52 -11.86
N GLU A 101 1.91 5.10 -11.88
CA GLU A 101 2.70 5.34 -13.10
C GLU A 101 3.71 4.23 -13.41
N CYS A 102 3.81 3.20 -12.55
CA CYS A 102 4.72 2.08 -12.72
C CYS A 102 4.22 1.12 -13.81
N ARG A 103 5.06 0.89 -14.84
CA ARG A 103 4.69 0.12 -16.03
C ARG A 103 4.66 -1.39 -15.78
N GLU A 104 5.36 -1.85 -14.76
CA GLU A 104 5.42 -3.24 -14.33
C GLU A 104 4.14 -3.68 -13.58
N LEU A 105 3.30 -2.73 -13.16
CA LEU A 105 2.01 -3.02 -12.55
C LEU A 105 0.90 -3.14 -13.60
N ASN A 106 0.11 -4.19 -13.48
CA ASN A 106 -1.05 -4.41 -14.34
C ASN A 106 -2.31 -3.86 -13.65
N LEU A 107 -3.05 -2.98 -14.31
CA LEU A 107 -4.33 -2.49 -13.81
C LEU A 107 -5.37 -3.62 -13.91
N VAL A 108 -5.91 -4.03 -12.76
CA VAL A 108 -6.95 -5.07 -12.65
C VAL A 108 -8.34 -4.46 -12.61
N TYR A 109 -8.47 -3.29 -11.97
CA TYR A 109 -9.73 -2.58 -11.82
C TYR A 109 -9.49 -1.09 -11.60
N GLU A 110 -10.30 -0.24 -12.20
CA GLU A 110 -10.41 1.17 -11.86
C GLU A 110 -11.88 1.58 -11.88
N GLY A 111 -12.34 2.21 -10.80
CA GLY A 111 -13.77 2.51 -10.64
C GLY A 111 -14.16 2.80 -9.20
N SER A 112 -15.47 2.73 -8.92
CA SER A 112 -16.01 2.87 -7.57
C SER A 112 -15.52 1.75 -6.66
N LEU A 113 -15.07 2.10 -5.44
CA LEU A 113 -14.67 1.12 -4.43
C LEU A 113 -15.87 0.27 -3.95
N GLN A 114 -17.08 0.84 -3.93
CA GLN A 114 -18.28 0.10 -3.56
C GLN A 114 -18.60 -0.98 -4.58
N ASP A 115 -18.54 -0.65 -5.87
CA ASP A 115 -18.82 -1.59 -6.95
C ASP A 115 -17.82 -2.75 -6.95
N TYR A 116 -16.54 -2.44 -6.67
CA TYR A 116 -15.52 -3.46 -6.50
C TYR A 116 -15.83 -4.42 -5.33
N SER A 117 -16.27 -3.88 -4.19
CA SER A 117 -16.65 -4.67 -3.02
C SER A 117 -17.82 -5.61 -3.33
N LEU A 118 -18.87 -5.09 -3.97
CA LEU A 118 -20.03 -5.89 -4.38
C LEU A 118 -19.63 -6.99 -5.36
N LYS A 119 -18.79 -6.68 -6.35
CA LYS A 119 -18.30 -7.66 -7.33
C LYS A 119 -17.56 -8.82 -6.68
N GLN A 120 -16.76 -8.58 -5.62
CA GLN A 120 -16.13 -9.67 -4.85
C GLN A 120 -17.16 -10.52 -4.10
N SER A 121 -18.20 -9.91 -3.52
CA SER A 121 -19.25 -10.63 -2.79
C SER A 121 -20.13 -11.53 -3.66
N TYR A 122 -20.16 -11.32 -4.99
CA TYR A 122 -20.88 -12.21 -5.93
C TYR A 122 -20.01 -13.36 -6.47
N ILE A 123 -18.71 -13.38 -6.17
CA ILE A 123 -17.76 -14.41 -6.63
C ILE A 123 -17.54 -15.50 -5.56
N TYR A 124 -18.12 -15.33 -4.36
CA TYR A 124 -18.13 -16.28 -3.25
C TYR A 124 -19.56 -16.55 -2.76
#